data_AF-A0A929Z002-F1
#
_entry.id   AF-A0A929Z002-F1
#
_cell.length_a   1.000
_cell.length_b   1.000
_cell.length_c   1.000
_cell.angle_alpha   90.00
_cell.angle_beta   90.00
_cell.angle_gamma   90.00
#
_symmetry.space_group_name_H-M   'P 1'
#
loop_
_entity.id
_entity.type
_entity.pdbx_description
1 polymer ?
#
loop_
_entity_poly.entity_id
_entity_poly.type
_entity_poly.pdbx_seq_one_letter_code
_entity_poly.pdbx_strand_id
1 'polypeptide(L)'
;DRTVHLRRGQCVDVEAYGDRQFVLRPYGFHDAFRSDVHDASTHYLGRPVGEWLAARGIAADELGRTDDLQAARLFPVCDSTDEVFDLLEWMLSEQPDPALTALWRSKERLSADEIAARANLRRQDRQRRDFRRDNLPLLAEHYTRSVMYQIDLRDAAQKYVRAQLALPPALPADAPLMHQIRDAMFRAQVHRLRNEDGDGDETRAFSLLREGLTQSARGDLQLPRLDVYRDQIVWGRSAVRIDVAGGWTDTPPYCLNSGGNVVNLAIELNGQQPLQVYVKSTPEPHIVCRSIDLGAMEVITTYEELAQFNKVGSPFSIPKAALALCGFLPQFAAEPHRTLRECLQAFGGGIEITLLAAIPAGSGLGTSSILAATVLGALSDFCGLGWDKLTVGNRTLILEQLLTTGGGWQDQFGGVLHGVKLLQTKAGFDQTPVARWLPDTLFMAPEQRACHLLYYTGITRTAKNILAEIVRGMFLNCGTRLRLLDEMKEHAMDMFEVLQQGDLERYGRLVRKTWNQNKLLDAGTEPEIVAQLCRRIDDLCWGYKLPGAGGGGYLYMVAKDPEAAARIRTLLLEHPLTESARFVDMKLSHKGLQVSRS
;
A
#
# COMPACT_ATOMS: atom_id res chain seq x y z
N ASP A 1 12.47 -46.49 7.43
CA ASP A 1 11.20 -45.98 6.93
C ASP A 1 10.08 -46.98 7.17
N ARG A 2 9.16 -46.66 8.09
CA ARG A 2 7.92 -47.42 8.32
C ARG A 2 6.80 -46.74 7.51
N THR A 3 5.96 -47.53 6.85
CA THR A 3 4.86 -47.02 6.02
C THR A 3 3.56 -47.63 6.48
N VAL A 4 2.54 -46.80 6.70
CA VAL A 4 1.17 -47.24 7.01
C VAL A 4 0.26 -46.84 5.85
N HIS A 5 -0.53 -47.79 5.34
CA HIS A 5 -1.46 -47.56 4.24
C HIS A 5 -2.86 -47.25 4.76
N LEU A 6 -3.35 -46.04 4.52
CA LEU A 6 -4.72 -45.64 4.82
C LEU A 6 -5.66 -46.01 3.67
N ARG A 7 -6.76 -46.68 3.99
CA ARG A 7 -7.85 -46.92 3.03
C ARG A 7 -8.72 -45.68 2.89
N ARG A 8 -9.44 -45.57 1.77
CA ARG A 8 -10.39 -44.47 1.54
C ARG A 8 -11.38 -44.38 2.71
N GLY A 9 -11.54 -43.19 3.26
CA GLY A 9 -12.43 -42.93 4.39
C GLY A 9 -11.80 -43.19 5.77
N GLN A 10 -10.54 -43.59 5.87
CA GLN A 10 -9.81 -43.62 7.14
C GLN A 10 -9.05 -42.31 7.35
N CYS A 11 -9.14 -41.79 8.57
CA CYS A 11 -8.48 -40.59 9.07
C CYS A 11 -7.62 -40.94 10.28
N VAL A 12 -6.56 -40.17 10.52
CA VAL A 12 -5.66 -40.37 11.66
C VAL A 12 -5.26 -39.02 12.23
N ASP A 13 -5.52 -38.82 13.52
CA ASP A 13 -4.99 -37.71 14.29
C ASP A 13 -3.97 -38.23 15.30
N VAL A 14 -2.89 -37.47 15.50
CA VAL A 14 -1.88 -37.73 16.52
C VAL A 14 -1.69 -36.45 17.32
N GLU A 15 -2.24 -36.45 18.53
CA GLU A 15 -2.31 -35.25 19.38
C GLU A 15 -1.23 -35.30 20.45
N ALA A 16 -0.58 -34.18 20.76
CA ALA A 16 0.44 -34.16 21.81
C ALA A 16 -0.23 -34.24 23.19
N TYR A 17 0.19 -35.18 24.02
CA TYR A 17 -0.32 -35.38 25.37
C TYR A 17 0.80 -35.33 26.41
N GLY A 18 0.54 -34.70 27.54
CA GLY A 18 1.57 -34.42 28.56
C GLY A 18 2.81 -33.76 27.95
N ASP A 19 3.97 -34.08 28.52
CA ASP A 19 5.26 -33.50 28.10
C ASP A 19 5.94 -34.29 26.96
N ARG A 20 5.71 -35.59 26.85
CA ARG A 20 6.43 -36.48 25.91
C ARG A 20 5.52 -37.37 25.05
N GLN A 21 4.32 -37.68 25.52
CA GLN A 21 3.45 -38.69 24.94
C GLN A 21 2.61 -38.17 23.76
N PHE A 22 1.99 -39.09 23.02
CA PHE A 22 1.05 -38.78 21.96
C PHE A 22 -0.22 -39.59 22.15
N VAL A 23 -1.37 -39.02 21.82
CA VAL A 23 -2.61 -39.80 21.75
C VAL A 23 -2.90 -40.08 20.30
N LEU A 24 -3.04 -41.36 20.00
CA LEU A 24 -3.32 -41.85 18.65
C LEU A 24 -4.82 -42.02 18.46
N ARG A 25 -5.39 -41.31 17.49
CA ARG A 25 -6.83 -41.34 17.18
C ARG A 25 -7.08 -41.63 15.69
N PRO A 26 -7.14 -42.90 15.27
CA PRO A 26 -7.66 -43.26 13.96
C PRO A 26 -9.19 -43.31 14.01
N TYR A 27 -9.83 -42.93 12.92
CA TYR A 27 -11.29 -42.93 12.81
C TYR A 27 -11.75 -42.98 11.35
N GLY A 28 -13.00 -43.36 11.13
CA GLY A 28 -13.66 -43.28 9.83
C GLY A 28 -14.22 -41.89 9.59
N PHE A 29 -14.05 -41.38 8.37
CA PHE A 29 -14.56 -40.07 7.93
C PHE A 29 -16.08 -39.93 8.11
N HIS A 30 -16.83 -41.04 8.05
CA HIS A 30 -18.28 -41.08 8.23
C HIS A 30 -18.71 -41.57 9.61
N ASP A 31 -17.79 -41.87 10.52
CA ASP A 31 -18.14 -42.32 11.87
C ASP A 31 -18.78 -41.16 12.63
N ALA A 32 -19.96 -41.40 13.19
CA ALA A 32 -20.75 -40.34 13.82
C ALA A 32 -20.25 -39.95 15.23
N PHE A 33 -19.40 -40.77 15.86
CA PHE A 33 -18.94 -40.59 17.25
C PHE A 33 -20.06 -40.21 18.20
N ARG A 34 -21.13 -41.02 18.20
CA ARG A 34 -22.28 -40.91 19.07
C ARG A 34 -22.96 -42.26 19.16
N SER A 35 -23.85 -42.41 20.12
CA SER A 35 -24.62 -43.62 20.40
C SER A 35 -23.83 -44.71 21.12
N ASP A 36 -24.60 -45.63 21.71
CA ASP A 36 -24.11 -46.74 22.53
C ASP A 36 -23.20 -47.68 21.72
N VAL A 37 -22.09 -48.10 22.31
CA VAL A 37 -21.10 -49.02 21.70
C VAL A 37 -21.70 -50.40 21.41
N HIS A 38 -22.75 -50.81 22.12
CA HIS A 38 -23.45 -52.07 21.90
C HIS A 38 -24.46 -52.01 20.74
N ASP A 39 -24.80 -50.81 20.25
CA ASP A 39 -25.70 -50.66 19.11
C ASP A 39 -24.97 -51.04 17.81
N ALA A 40 -25.55 -51.98 17.04
CA ALA A 40 -25.00 -52.42 15.76
C ALA A 40 -24.89 -51.30 14.72
N SER A 41 -25.64 -50.20 14.90
CA SER A 41 -25.56 -49.00 14.06
C SER A 41 -24.43 -48.04 14.44
N THR A 42 -23.76 -48.24 15.58
CA THR A 42 -22.59 -47.45 15.99
C THR A 42 -21.36 -47.93 15.24
N HIS A 43 -20.81 -47.08 14.38
CA HIS A 43 -19.68 -47.42 13.52
C HIS A 43 -18.36 -46.83 14.03
N TYR A 44 -17.29 -47.62 13.91
CA TYR A 44 -15.91 -47.21 14.09
C TYR A 44 -15.04 -47.77 12.97
N LEU A 45 -14.27 -46.90 12.32
CA LEU A 45 -13.51 -47.18 11.09
C LEU A 45 -14.39 -47.78 9.98
N GLY A 46 -15.61 -47.24 9.82
CA GLY A 46 -16.53 -47.63 8.75
C GLY A 46 -17.17 -49.01 8.89
N ARG A 47 -17.10 -49.64 10.07
CA ARG A 47 -17.77 -50.92 10.40
C ARG A 47 -18.42 -50.85 11.79
N PRO A 48 -19.39 -51.72 12.13
CA PRO A 48 -19.94 -51.76 13.47
C PRO A 48 -18.85 -51.91 14.55
N VAL A 49 -18.87 -51.06 15.58
CA VAL A 49 -17.81 -51.03 16.61
C VAL A 49 -17.70 -52.36 17.35
N GLY A 50 -18.81 -53.06 17.57
CA GLY A 50 -18.83 -54.40 18.17
C GLY A 50 -18.03 -55.42 17.37
N GLU A 51 -18.11 -55.39 16.03
CA GLU A 51 -17.29 -56.26 15.15
C GLU A 51 -15.81 -55.89 15.22
N TRP A 52 -15.50 -54.59 15.26
CA TRP A 52 -14.12 -54.10 15.39
C TRP A 52 -13.46 -54.55 16.70
N LEU A 53 -14.21 -54.50 17.81
CA LEU A 53 -13.79 -54.97 19.14
C LEU A 53 -13.64 -56.48 19.19
N ALA A 54 -14.62 -57.22 18.65
CA ALA A 54 -14.60 -58.69 18.61
C ALA A 54 -13.39 -59.23 17.84
N ALA A 55 -13.06 -58.63 16.68
CA ALA A 55 -11.86 -58.99 15.92
C ALA A 55 -10.56 -58.85 16.71
N ARG A 56 -10.54 -57.95 17.72
CA ARG A 56 -9.39 -57.68 18.59
C ARG A 56 -9.46 -58.39 19.94
N GLY A 57 -10.52 -59.15 20.19
CA GLY A 57 -10.75 -59.82 21.47
C GLY A 57 -10.90 -58.85 22.64
N ILE A 58 -11.48 -57.67 22.41
CA ILE A 58 -11.71 -56.62 23.43
C ILE A 58 -13.21 -56.63 23.81
N ALA A 59 -13.51 -56.63 25.11
CA ALA A 59 -14.89 -56.44 25.58
C ALA A 59 -15.23 -54.94 25.63
N ALA A 60 -16.48 -54.58 25.30
CA ALA A 60 -16.92 -53.18 25.31
C ALA A 60 -16.74 -52.50 26.68
N ASP A 61 -16.94 -53.24 27.77
CA ASP A 61 -16.75 -52.74 29.14
C ASP A 61 -15.31 -52.30 29.44
N GLU A 62 -14.31 -52.81 28.68
CA GLU A 62 -12.91 -52.37 28.81
C GLU A 62 -12.72 -50.89 28.38
N LEU A 63 -13.69 -50.33 27.66
CA LEU A 63 -13.68 -48.93 27.21
C LEU A 63 -14.17 -47.95 28.29
N GLY A 64 -14.64 -48.46 29.43
CA GLY A 64 -15.20 -47.65 30.51
C GLY A 64 -16.64 -47.25 30.20
N ARG A 65 -16.85 -46.04 29.69
CA ARG A 65 -18.20 -45.60 29.29
C ARG A 65 -18.55 -46.15 27.91
N THR A 66 -19.72 -46.76 27.81
CA THR A 66 -20.21 -47.39 26.58
C THR A 66 -21.51 -46.78 26.06
N ASP A 67 -22.11 -45.84 26.81
CA ASP A 67 -23.35 -45.15 26.43
C ASP A 67 -23.17 -44.21 25.22
N ASP A 68 -21.93 -43.80 24.95
CA ASP A 68 -21.56 -43.00 23.79
C ASP A 68 -20.11 -43.32 23.34
N LEU A 69 -19.92 -43.64 22.05
CA LEU A 69 -18.60 -43.88 21.45
C LEU A 69 -17.61 -42.71 21.66
N GLN A 70 -18.09 -41.47 21.70
CA GLN A 70 -17.29 -40.27 21.98
C GLN A 70 -16.67 -40.30 23.39
N ALA A 71 -17.37 -40.91 24.36
CA ALA A 71 -16.95 -41.05 25.75
C ALA A 71 -16.20 -42.36 26.04
N ALA A 72 -16.14 -43.28 25.07
CA ALA A 72 -15.46 -44.56 25.18
C ALA A 72 -13.93 -44.40 25.07
N ARG A 73 -13.18 -45.00 26.00
CA ARG A 73 -11.71 -44.90 26.07
C ARG A 73 -11.01 -45.82 25.07
N LEU A 74 -11.05 -45.43 23.81
CA LEU A 74 -10.51 -46.20 22.70
C LEU A 74 -9.05 -45.88 22.37
N PHE A 75 -8.61 -44.64 22.65
CA PHE A 75 -7.41 -44.07 22.03
C PHE A 75 -6.20 -44.18 22.96
N PRO A 76 -5.16 -44.94 22.58
CA PRO A 76 -4.02 -45.16 23.45
C PRO A 76 -3.13 -43.92 23.54
N VAL A 77 -2.59 -43.68 24.73
CA VAL A 77 -1.47 -42.78 24.98
C VAL A 77 -0.19 -43.55 24.71
N CYS A 78 0.56 -43.12 23.69
CA CYS A 78 1.82 -43.69 23.24
C CYS A 78 3.00 -42.88 23.78
N ASP A 79 4.05 -43.57 24.22
CA ASP A 79 5.27 -42.95 24.77
C ASP A 79 6.31 -42.65 23.69
N SER A 80 6.18 -43.27 22.51
CA SER A 80 7.11 -43.11 21.39
C SER A 80 6.42 -43.15 20.03
N THR A 81 7.11 -42.67 19.00
CA THR A 81 6.63 -42.75 17.60
C THR A 81 6.52 -44.20 17.11
N ASP A 82 7.39 -45.10 17.58
CA ASP A 82 7.32 -46.53 17.21
C ASP A 82 6.03 -47.17 17.71
N GLU A 83 5.63 -46.88 18.95
CA GLU A 83 4.35 -47.33 19.49
C GLU A 83 3.15 -46.72 18.75
N VAL A 84 3.25 -45.45 18.33
CA VAL A 84 2.23 -44.84 17.47
C VAL A 84 2.08 -45.63 16.18
N PHE A 85 3.18 -46.01 15.52
CA PHE A 85 3.12 -46.81 14.30
C PHE A 85 2.57 -48.22 14.54
N ASP A 86 3.04 -48.92 15.57
CA ASP A 86 2.60 -50.27 15.91
C ASP A 86 1.08 -50.30 16.19
N LEU A 87 0.62 -49.39 17.06
CA LEU A 87 -0.78 -49.33 17.45
C LEU A 87 -1.65 -48.80 16.32
N LEU A 88 -1.16 -47.90 15.45
CA LEU A 88 -1.91 -47.44 14.29
C LEU A 88 -2.15 -48.55 13.29
N GLU A 89 -1.10 -49.32 12.96
CA GLU A 89 -1.21 -50.47 12.08
C GLU A 89 -2.19 -51.51 12.66
N TRP A 90 -2.10 -51.80 13.96
CA TRP A 90 -3.04 -52.67 14.65
C TRP A 90 -4.49 -52.13 14.67
N MET A 91 -4.70 -50.84 14.91
CA MET A 91 -6.04 -50.24 14.94
C MET A 91 -6.71 -50.25 13.56
N LEU A 92 -5.93 -50.15 12.49
CA LEU A 92 -6.42 -50.16 11.09
C LEU A 92 -6.50 -51.56 10.47
N SER A 93 -5.82 -52.56 11.05
CA SER A 93 -5.75 -53.92 10.50
C SER A 93 -7.11 -54.64 10.51
N GLU A 94 -7.33 -55.48 9.51
CA GLU A 94 -8.43 -56.45 9.51
C GLU A 94 -8.09 -57.73 10.29
N GLN A 95 -6.80 -58.01 10.45
CA GLN A 95 -6.26 -59.16 11.19
C GLN A 95 -5.32 -58.61 12.27
N PRO A 96 -5.86 -58.21 13.44
CA PRO A 96 -5.06 -57.59 14.49
C PRO A 96 -4.14 -58.61 15.17
N ASP A 97 -2.87 -58.23 15.36
CA ASP A 97 -1.91 -59.04 16.11
C ASP A 97 -2.28 -59.07 17.61
N PRO A 98 -2.48 -60.25 18.22
CA PRO A 98 -2.75 -60.37 19.66
C PRO A 98 -1.67 -59.75 20.55
N ALA A 99 -0.40 -59.72 20.13
CA ALA A 99 0.68 -59.07 20.88
C ALA A 99 0.45 -57.56 20.99
N LEU A 100 -0.06 -56.93 19.94
CA LEU A 100 -0.37 -55.50 19.91
C LEU A 100 -1.69 -55.19 20.64
N THR A 101 -2.63 -56.14 20.72
CA THR A 101 -3.79 -56.03 21.64
C THR A 101 -3.32 -55.95 23.09
N ALA A 102 -2.34 -56.77 23.49
CA ALA A 102 -1.77 -56.71 24.84
C ALA A 102 -1.05 -55.37 25.09
N LEU A 103 -0.32 -54.86 24.09
CA LEU A 103 0.29 -53.52 24.15
C LEU A 103 -0.78 -52.44 24.36
N TRP A 104 -1.85 -52.42 23.55
CA TRP A 104 -2.96 -51.47 23.67
C TRP A 104 -3.62 -51.52 25.05
N ARG A 105 -3.77 -52.71 25.64
CA ARG A 105 -4.30 -52.87 27.01
C ARG A 105 -3.38 -52.33 28.10
N SER A 106 -2.08 -52.32 27.86
CA SER A 106 -1.11 -51.83 28.85
C SER A 106 -0.99 -50.30 28.89
N LYS A 107 -1.51 -49.59 27.88
CA LYS A 107 -1.47 -48.13 27.79
C LYS A 107 -2.62 -47.46 28.55
N GLU A 108 -2.37 -46.23 29.02
CA GLU A 108 -3.46 -45.31 29.36
C GLU A 108 -4.28 -45.04 28.09
N ARG A 109 -5.61 -45.00 28.21
CA ARG A 109 -6.52 -44.78 27.08
C ARG A 109 -7.44 -43.61 27.38
N LEU A 110 -7.64 -42.78 26.37
CA LEU A 110 -8.52 -41.62 26.43
C LEU A 110 -9.71 -41.81 25.48
N SER A 111 -10.81 -41.19 25.85
CA SER A 111 -11.96 -40.97 24.97
C SER A 111 -11.74 -39.75 24.06
N ALA A 112 -12.56 -39.59 23.01
CA ALA A 112 -12.47 -38.41 22.15
C ALA A 112 -12.73 -37.11 22.93
N ASP A 113 -13.64 -37.15 23.91
CA ASP A 113 -13.89 -36.02 24.83
C ASP A 113 -12.68 -35.73 25.71
N GLU A 114 -12.04 -36.76 26.27
CA GLU A 114 -10.85 -36.57 27.09
C GLU A 114 -9.66 -36.05 26.29
N ILE A 115 -9.51 -36.43 25.02
CA ILE A 115 -8.50 -35.86 24.12
C ILE A 115 -8.75 -34.36 23.95
N ALA A 116 -9.98 -33.96 23.60
CA ALA A 116 -10.32 -32.55 23.42
C ALA A 116 -10.07 -31.73 24.70
N ALA A 117 -10.32 -32.31 25.87
CA ALA A 117 -10.14 -31.65 27.16
C ALA A 117 -8.68 -31.62 27.65
N ARG A 118 -7.85 -32.60 27.28
CA ARG A 118 -6.51 -32.81 27.86
C ARG A 118 -5.34 -32.67 26.88
N ALA A 119 -5.60 -32.45 25.59
CA ALA A 119 -4.54 -32.23 24.61
C ALA A 119 -3.64 -31.05 25.02
N ASN A 120 -2.32 -31.24 24.89
CA ASN A 120 -1.35 -30.20 25.23
C ASN A 120 -1.16 -29.24 24.04
N LEU A 121 -2.09 -28.30 23.90
CA LEU A 121 -2.07 -27.30 22.83
C LEU A 121 -0.77 -26.46 22.82
N ARG A 122 -0.18 -26.20 24.00
CA ARG A 122 1.09 -25.47 24.11
C ARG A 122 2.25 -26.23 23.49
N ARG A 123 2.29 -27.55 23.67
CA ARG A 123 3.30 -28.43 23.06
C ARG A 123 3.08 -28.55 21.55
N GLN A 124 1.85 -28.69 21.10
CA GLN A 124 1.54 -28.73 19.66
C GLN A 124 1.95 -27.44 18.95
N ASP A 125 1.64 -26.28 19.54
CA ASP A 125 2.07 -25.01 18.95
C ASP A 125 3.60 -24.88 18.96
N ARG A 126 4.29 -25.36 20.00
CA ARG A 126 5.76 -25.44 20.01
C ARG A 126 6.29 -26.31 18.87
N GLN A 127 5.76 -27.51 18.70
CA GLN A 127 6.14 -28.42 17.62
C GLN A 127 5.93 -27.78 16.24
N ARG A 128 4.78 -27.12 16.02
CA ARG A 128 4.50 -26.37 14.78
C ARG A 128 5.48 -25.21 14.58
N ARG A 129 5.90 -24.54 15.65
CA ARG A 129 6.96 -23.50 15.59
C ARG A 129 8.31 -24.10 15.18
N ASP A 130 8.66 -25.26 15.70
CA ASP A 130 9.90 -25.97 15.34
C ASP A 130 9.89 -26.38 13.86
N PHE A 131 8.80 -26.98 13.36
CA PHE A 131 8.68 -27.26 11.92
C PHE A 131 8.73 -26.00 11.06
N ARG A 132 8.13 -24.90 11.51
CA ARG A 132 8.25 -23.62 10.80
C ARG A 132 9.68 -23.08 10.79
N ARG A 133 10.42 -23.21 11.90
CA ARG A 133 11.84 -22.83 11.96
C ARG A 133 12.63 -23.59 10.90
N ASP A 134 12.36 -24.88 10.74
CA ASP A 134 13.10 -25.73 9.80
C ASP A 134 12.67 -25.46 8.34
N ASN A 135 11.39 -25.12 8.10
CA ASN A 135 10.86 -24.86 6.77
C ASN A 135 11.16 -23.45 6.21
N LEU A 136 11.28 -22.42 7.06
CA LEU A 136 11.48 -21.04 6.61
C LEU A 136 12.76 -20.86 5.76
N PRO A 137 13.93 -21.40 6.15
CA PRO A 137 15.13 -21.35 5.31
C PRO A 137 14.93 -22.02 3.96
N LEU A 138 14.26 -23.17 3.91
CA LEU A 138 13.98 -23.91 2.67
C LEU A 138 13.07 -23.11 1.72
N LEU A 139 12.08 -22.40 2.27
CA LEU A 139 11.25 -21.49 1.47
C LEU A 139 12.11 -20.39 0.83
N ALA A 140 13.01 -19.77 1.59
CA ALA A 140 13.86 -18.70 1.08
C ALA A 140 14.90 -19.20 0.05
N GLU A 141 15.50 -20.37 0.29
CA GLU A 141 16.45 -20.99 -0.63
C GLU A 141 15.81 -21.29 -1.99
N HIS A 142 14.56 -21.79 -1.99
CA HIS A 142 13.83 -22.15 -3.19
C HIS A 142 12.83 -21.08 -3.64
N TYR A 143 13.15 -19.79 -3.47
CA TYR A 143 12.24 -18.66 -3.74
C TYR A 143 11.63 -18.64 -5.16
N THR A 144 12.28 -19.27 -6.15
CA THR A 144 11.77 -19.37 -7.52
C THR A 144 10.58 -20.33 -7.66
N ARG A 145 10.44 -21.27 -6.73
CA ARG A 145 9.38 -22.29 -6.69
C ARG A 145 8.54 -22.22 -5.43
N SER A 146 8.88 -21.34 -4.49
CA SER A 146 8.21 -21.17 -3.21
C SER A 146 7.43 -19.86 -3.15
N VAL A 147 6.69 -19.69 -2.07
CA VAL A 147 5.91 -18.47 -1.78
C VAL A 147 6.65 -17.46 -0.90
N MET A 148 7.99 -17.59 -0.71
CA MET A 148 8.73 -16.76 0.26
C MET A 148 8.47 -15.26 0.10
N TYR A 149 8.57 -14.71 -1.11
CA TYR A 149 8.32 -13.29 -1.35
C TYR A 149 6.85 -12.96 -1.63
N GLN A 150 5.92 -13.87 -1.32
CA GLN A 150 4.47 -13.69 -1.45
C GLN A 150 3.74 -13.81 -0.09
N ILE A 151 4.43 -14.25 0.96
CA ILE A 151 3.90 -14.26 2.34
C ILE A 151 4.09 -12.90 3.02
N ASP A 152 3.53 -12.73 4.21
CA ASP A 152 3.78 -11.56 5.06
C ASP A 152 5.25 -11.59 5.55
N LEU A 153 6.10 -10.77 4.92
CA LEU A 153 7.52 -10.71 5.23
C LEU A 153 7.80 -10.00 6.55
N ARG A 154 6.87 -9.17 7.05
CA ARG A 154 7.00 -8.56 8.38
C ARG A 154 6.86 -9.63 9.46
N ASP A 155 5.86 -10.50 9.34
CA ASP A 155 5.68 -11.66 10.23
C ASP A 155 6.82 -12.69 10.04
N ALA A 156 7.24 -12.96 8.80
CA ALA A 156 8.40 -13.82 8.53
C ALA A 156 9.67 -13.28 9.21
N ALA A 157 9.95 -11.97 9.15
CA ALA A 157 11.12 -11.36 9.78
C ALA A 157 11.10 -11.55 11.30
N GLN A 158 9.94 -11.40 11.95
CA GLN A 158 9.80 -11.70 13.38
C GLN A 158 10.09 -13.16 13.69
N LYS A 159 9.65 -14.10 12.84
CA LYS A 159 9.92 -15.53 12.99
C LYS A 159 11.41 -15.84 12.84
N TYR A 160 12.11 -15.21 11.88
CA TYR A 160 13.56 -15.34 11.70
C TYR A 160 14.33 -14.89 12.94
N VAL A 161 13.97 -13.73 13.52
CA VAL A 161 14.63 -13.21 14.73
C VAL A 161 14.33 -14.09 15.95
N ARG A 162 13.07 -14.45 16.18
CA ARG A 162 12.68 -15.31 17.31
C ARG A 162 13.34 -16.69 17.27
N ALA A 163 13.51 -17.25 16.07
CA ALA A 163 14.10 -18.57 15.88
C ALA A 163 15.63 -18.51 15.64
N GLN A 164 16.25 -17.33 15.75
CA GLN A 164 17.69 -17.12 15.56
C GLN A 164 18.22 -17.67 14.22
N LEU A 165 17.42 -17.59 13.16
CA LEU A 165 17.77 -18.09 11.84
C LEU A 165 18.73 -17.15 11.11
N ALA A 166 19.75 -17.68 10.43
CA ALA A 166 20.59 -16.88 9.54
C ALA A 166 19.75 -16.27 8.40
N LEU A 167 20.15 -15.10 7.92
CA LEU A 167 19.55 -14.52 6.71
C LEU A 167 19.86 -15.41 5.50
N PRO A 168 18.90 -15.56 4.56
CA PRO A 168 19.16 -16.32 3.34
C PRO A 168 20.23 -15.62 2.47
N PRO A 169 20.86 -16.34 1.51
CA PRO A 169 21.73 -15.73 0.51
C PRO A 169 21.02 -14.58 -0.23
N ALA A 170 21.76 -13.53 -0.59
CA ALA A 170 21.23 -12.42 -1.37
C ALA A 170 20.74 -12.90 -2.74
N LEU A 171 19.63 -12.32 -3.21
CA LEU A 171 19.12 -12.64 -4.54
C LEU A 171 20.08 -12.17 -5.64
N PRO A 172 20.20 -12.93 -6.74
CA PRO A 172 20.99 -12.51 -7.89
C PRO A 172 20.32 -11.34 -8.62
N ALA A 173 21.11 -10.58 -9.39
CA ALA A 173 20.66 -9.35 -10.04
C ALA A 173 19.63 -9.58 -11.18
N ASP A 174 19.54 -10.80 -11.70
CA ASP A 174 18.58 -11.23 -12.72
C ASP A 174 17.25 -11.73 -12.14
N ALA A 175 17.14 -11.84 -10.80
CA ALA A 175 15.87 -12.17 -10.15
C ALA A 175 14.79 -11.10 -10.47
N PRO A 176 13.49 -11.46 -10.45
CA PRO A 176 12.43 -10.47 -10.68
C PRO A 176 12.59 -9.24 -9.77
N LEU A 177 12.48 -8.04 -10.33
CA LEU A 177 12.74 -6.78 -9.61
C LEU A 177 11.95 -6.68 -8.30
N MET A 178 10.67 -7.07 -8.32
CA MET A 178 9.83 -7.07 -7.11
C MET A 178 10.34 -8.04 -6.03
N HIS A 179 10.93 -9.18 -6.40
CA HIS A 179 11.56 -10.07 -5.41
C HIS A 179 12.82 -9.44 -4.82
N GLN A 180 13.64 -8.77 -5.62
CA GLN A 180 14.83 -8.06 -5.13
C GLN A 180 14.46 -6.95 -4.14
N ILE A 181 13.43 -6.16 -4.45
CA ILE A 181 12.89 -5.12 -3.56
C ILE A 181 12.42 -5.73 -2.23
N ARG A 182 11.64 -6.81 -2.30
CA ARG A 182 11.10 -7.53 -1.13
C ARG A 182 12.20 -8.16 -0.28
N ASP A 183 13.21 -8.75 -0.90
CA ASP A 183 14.38 -9.33 -0.21
C ASP A 183 15.17 -8.26 0.53
N ALA A 184 15.50 -7.16 -0.14
CA ALA A 184 16.20 -6.04 0.49
C ALA A 184 15.40 -5.50 1.68
N MET A 185 14.10 -5.26 1.55
CA MET A 185 13.30 -4.77 2.67
C MET A 185 13.14 -5.81 3.80
N PHE A 186 13.04 -7.10 3.46
CA PHE A 186 13.01 -8.19 4.44
C PHE A 186 14.28 -8.22 5.27
N ARG A 187 15.47 -8.09 4.65
CA ARG A 187 16.76 -8.01 5.34
C ARG A 187 16.83 -6.79 6.25
N ALA A 188 16.47 -5.61 5.74
CA ALA A 188 16.41 -4.39 6.53
C ALA A 188 15.53 -4.56 7.78
N GLN A 189 14.38 -5.22 7.63
CA GLN A 189 13.47 -5.48 8.74
C GLN A 189 14.02 -6.50 9.74
N VAL A 190 14.72 -7.55 9.30
CA VAL A 190 15.39 -8.51 10.20
C VAL A 190 16.52 -7.82 10.98
N HIS A 191 17.38 -7.04 10.31
CA HIS A 191 18.45 -6.26 10.95
C HIS A 191 17.88 -5.30 12.00
N ARG A 192 16.85 -4.53 11.65
CA ARG A 192 16.15 -3.65 12.59
C ARG A 192 15.62 -4.39 13.81
N LEU A 193 14.98 -5.54 13.62
CA LEU A 193 14.45 -6.36 14.72
C LEU A 193 15.55 -6.97 15.61
N ARG A 194 16.79 -7.06 15.10
CA ARG A 194 17.99 -7.45 15.87
C ARG A 194 18.71 -6.28 16.54
N ASN A 195 18.25 -5.04 16.33
CA ASN A 195 18.97 -3.81 16.67
C ASN A 195 20.32 -3.68 15.93
N GLU A 196 20.39 -4.20 14.71
CA GLU A 196 21.49 -4.02 13.75
C GLU A 196 21.15 -2.92 12.74
N ASP A 197 22.15 -2.40 12.04
CA ASP A 197 21.94 -1.42 10.95
C ASP A 197 21.32 -2.10 9.72
N GLY A 198 20.15 -1.62 9.31
CA GLY A 198 19.42 -2.08 8.12
C GLY A 198 19.23 -0.99 7.06
N ASP A 199 19.84 0.18 7.23
CA ASP A 199 19.58 1.36 6.39
C ASP A 199 20.11 1.17 4.96
N GLY A 200 21.19 0.42 4.79
CA GLY A 200 21.74 0.06 3.48
C GLY A 200 20.78 -0.78 2.65
N ASP A 201 20.18 -1.80 3.26
CA ASP A 201 19.19 -2.66 2.61
C ASP A 201 17.87 -1.92 2.33
N GLU A 202 17.44 -1.06 3.25
CA GLU A 202 16.26 -0.21 3.02
C GLU A 202 16.50 0.74 1.83
N THR A 203 17.65 1.41 1.81
CA THR A 203 18.05 2.29 0.70
C THR A 203 18.10 1.53 -0.62
N ARG A 204 18.61 0.28 -0.61
CA ARG A 204 18.61 -0.59 -1.79
C ARG A 204 17.20 -0.89 -2.29
N ALA A 205 16.27 -1.23 -1.40
CA ALA A 205 14.87 -1.50 -1.79
C ALA A 205 14.22 -0.30 -2.48
N PHE A 206 14.40 0.90 -1.92
CA PHE A 206 13.89 2.15 -2.53
C PHE A 206 14.63 2.49 -3.84
N SER A 207 15.93 2.24 -3.96
CA SER A 207 16.68 2.47 -5.21
C SER A 207 16.19 1.57 -6.33
N LEU A 208 16.00 0.28 -6.06
CA LEU A 208 15.50 -0.69 -7.03
C LEU A 208 14.12 -0.29 -7.57
N LEU A 209 13.21 0.16 -6.70
CA LEU A 209 11.90 0.68 -7.13
C LEU A 209 12.06 1.90 -8.04
N ARG A 210 12.88 2.86 -7.64
CA ARG A 210 13.16 4.08 -8.43
C ARG A 210 13.76 3.76 -9.79
N GLU A 211 14.72 2.84 -9.85
CA GLU A 211 15.35 2.38 -11.09
C GLU A 211 14.31 1.76 -12.02
N GLY A 212 13.45 0.88 -11.52
CA GLY A 212 12.37 0.29 -12.30
C GLY A 212 11.37 1.32 -12.87
N LEU A 213 11.01 2.34 -12.08
CA LEU A 213 10.08 3.39 -12.51
C LEU A 213 10.70 4.42 -13.47
N THR A 214 12.01 4.64 -13.40
CA THR A 214 12.72 5.63 -14.24
C THR A 214 13.31 5.03 -15.52
N GLN A 215 13.31 3.70 -15.66
CA GLN A 215 13.89 3.00 -16.81
C GLN A 215 13.25 3.41 -18.14
N SER A 216 11.93 3.59 -18.19
CA SER A 216 11.21 4.02 -19.40
C SER A 216 11.68 5.39 -19.90
N ALA A 217 11.93 6.33 -18.98
CA ALA A 217 12.39 7.68 -19.30
C ALA A 217 13.78 7.71 -19.94
N ARG A 218 14.66 6.77 -19.56
CA ARG A 218 16.00 6.65 -20.14
C ARG A 218 15.96 6.06 -21.56
N GLY A 219 14.87 5.36 -21.91
CA GLY A 219 14.65 4.83 -23.26
C GLY A 219 14.06 5.82 -24.26
N ASP A 220 13.44 6.91 -23.77
CA ASP A 220 12.76 7.92 -24.58
C ASP A 220 13.53 9.25 -24.54
N LEU A 221 14.61 9.33 -25.33
CA LEU A 221 15.49 10.50 -25.42
C LEU A 221 14.79 11.68 -26.11
N GLN A 222 15.05 12.90 -25.62
CA GLN A 222 14.37 14.12 -26.06
C GLN A 222 15.29 15.05 -26.85
N LEU A 223 14.72 15.79 -27.79
CA LEU A 223 15.41 16.82 -28.56
C LEU A 223 14.68 18.16 -28.38
N PRO A 224 15.09 19.00 -27.40
CA PRO A 224 14.44 20.29 -27.18
C PRO A 224 14.72 21.25 -28.33
N ARG A 225 13.69 21.94 -28.81
CA ARG A 225 13.79 22.98 -29.86
C ARG A 225 13.02 24.22 -29.45
N LEU A 226 13.57 25.40 -29.65
CA LEU A 226 12.86 26.64 -29.33
C LEU A 226 11.64 26.80 -30.25
N ASP A 227 10.44 26.63 -29.71
CA ASP A 227 9.17 26.68 -30.47
C ASP A 227 8.39 28.00 -30.25
N VAL A 228 9.05 29.02 -29.70
CA VAL A 228 8.45 30.33 -29.42
C VAL A 228 9.25 31.48 -30.01
N TYR A 229 8.58 32.60 -30.30
CA TYR A 229 9.27 33.83 -30.66
C TYR A 229 10.01 34.42 -29.45
N ARG A 230 11.04 35.23 -29.70
CA ARG A 230 11.92 35.78 -28.65
C ARG A 230 11.20 36.72 -27.67
N ASP A 231 10.12 37.33 -28.11
CA ASP A 231 9.26 38.24 -27.33
C ASP A 231 8.08 37.52 -26.66
N GLN A 232 7.87 36.23 -26.94
CA GLN A 232 6.79 35.45 -26.34
C GLN A 232 7.18 34.86 -24.99
N ILE A 233 6.20 34.83 -24.10
CA ILE A 233 6.27 34.15 -22.81
C ILE A 233 5.28 33.01 -22.80
N VAL A 234 5.75 31.81 -22.47
CA VAL A 234 4.88 30.65 -22.21
C VAL A 234 4.42 30.72 -20.76
N TRP A 235 3.12 30.69 -20.56
CA TRP A 235 2.47 30.70 -19.26
C TRP A 235 1.72 29.39 -19.03
N GLY A 236 2.27 28.56 -18.14
CA GLY A 236 1.65 27.35 -17.62
C GLY A 236 0.92 27.62 -16.31
N ARG A 237 -0.27 27.04 -16.13
CA ARG A 237 -1.07 27.16 -14.90
C ARG A 237 -1.89 25.91 -14.63
N SER A 238 -1.98 25.49 -13.37
CA SER A 238 -2.69 24.28 -12.97
C SER A 238 -3.60 24.48 -11.76
N ALA A 239 -4.71 23.74 -11.78
CA ALA A 239 -5.57 23.55 -10.62
C ALA A 239 -4.87 22.65 -9.60
N VAL A 240 -5.27 22.74 -8.32
CA VAL A 240 -4.84 21.77 -7.30
C VAL A 240 -5.87 20.67 -7.15
N ARG A 241 -5.62 19.66 -6.30
CA ARG A 241 -6.50 18.49 -6.16
C ARG A 241 -6.92 18.22 -4.73
N ILE A 242 -8.11 17.62 -4.60
CA ILE A 242 -8.57 16.96 -3.39
C ILE A 242 -8.93 15.52 -3.74
N ASP A 243 -8.27 14.56 -3.10
CA ASP A 243 -8.64 13.16 -3.21
C ASP A 243 -9.75 12.87 -2.19
N VAL A 244 -10.86 12.31 -2.64
CA VAL A 244 -12.04 12.05 -1.79
C VAL A 244 -12.15 10.58 -1.41
N ALA A 245 -11.57 9.67 -2.20
CA ALA A 245 -11.47 8.25 -1.89
C ALA A 245 -10.28 7.58 -2.61
N GLY A 246 -9.76 6.51 -2.04
CA GLY A 246 -8.77 5.64 -2.69
C GLY A 246 -7.31 6.12 -2.68
N GLY A 247 -7.01 7.27 -2.08
CA GLY A 247 -5.62 7.73 -1.98
C GLY A 247 -4.71 6.69 -1.31
N TRP A 248 -3.44 6.61 -1.72
CA TRP A 248 -2.45 5.55 -1.40
C TRP A 248 -2.54 4.29 -2.26
N THR A 249 -3.68 4.03 -2.91
CA THR A 249 -3.78 2.91 -3.85
C THR A 249 -3.02 3.17 -5.15
N ASP A 250 -2.66 4.42 -5.42
CA ASP A 250 -1.84 4.89 -6.53
C ASP A 250 -0.32 4.76 -6.29
N THR A 251 0.09 4.51 -5.03
CA THR A 251 1.49 4.53 -4.63
C THR A 251 2.19 3.19 -4.92
N PRO A 252 3.33 3.18 -5.63
CA PRO A 252 4.16 1.99 -5.78
C PRO A 252 4.73 1.51 -4.44
N PRO A 253 4.86 0.18 -4.21
CA PRO A 253 4.63 -0.91 -5.17
C PRO A 253 3.19 -1.43 -5.20
N TYR A 254 2.26 -0.90 -4.39
CA TYR A 254 0.89 -1.43 -4.33
C TYR A 254 0.19 -1.35 -5.70
N CYS A 255 0.23 -0.19 -6.34
CA CYS A 255 -0.36 0.00 -7.68
C CYS A 255 0.31 -0.88 -8.74
N LEU A 256 1.59 -1.24 -8.58
CA LEU A 256 2.30 -2.14 -9.49
C LEU A 256 1.77 -3.58 -9.40
N ASN A 257 1.35 -4.02 -8.20
CA ASN A 257 0.83 -5.37 -7.98
C ASN A 257 -0.66 -5.49 -8.28
N SER A 258 -1.44 -4.48 -7.88
CA SER A 258 -2.90 -4.56 -7.88
C SER A 258 -3.57 -3.55 -8.82
N GLY A 259 -2.87 -2.52 -9.29
CA GLY A 259 -3.48 -1.32 -9.87
C GLY A 259 -4.14 -0.43 -8.81
N GLY A 260 -4.18 0.88 -9.04
CA GLY A 260 -4.76 1.88 -8.12
C GLY A 260 -6.10 2.40 -8.59
N ASN A 261 -6.95 2.83 -7.64
CA ASN A 261 -8.20 3.54 -7.88
C ASN A 261 -8.25 4.79 -7.00
N VAL A 262 -8.30 5.98 -7.59
CA VAL A 262 -8.44 7.22 -6.83
C VAL A 262 -9.58 8.05 -7.39
N VAL A 263 -10.50 8.47 -6.52
CA VAL A 263 -11.51 9.48 -6.87
C VAL A 263 -11.04 10.81 -6.34
N ASN A 264 -10.90 11.79 -7.23
CA ASN A 264 -10.48 13.14 -6.87
C ASN A 264 -11.19 14.22 -7.67
N LEU A 265 -11.01 15.46 -7.25
CA LEU A 265 -11.51 16.64 -7.94
C LEU A 265 -10.39 17.68 -8.12
N ALA A 266 -10.34 18.28 -9.31
CA ALA A 266 -9.49 19.43 -9.58
C ALA A 266 -10.18 20.70 -9.11
N ILE A 267 -9.46 21.55 -8.36
CA ILE A 267 -10.00 22.78 -7.80
C ILE A 267 -9.12 23.99 -8.06
N GLU A 268 -9.79 25.12 -8.24
CA GLU A 268 -9.23 26.46 -8.23
C GLU A 268 -9.46 27.09 -6.85
N LEU A 269 -8.51 27.91 -6.43
CA LEU A 269 -8.57 28.63 -5.17
C LEU A 269 -8.83 30.10 -5.47
N ASN A 270 -9.85 30.67 -4.84
CA ASN A 270 -10.26 32.07 -5.06
C ASN A 270 -10.47 32.42 -6.54
N GLY A 271 -10.96 31.46 -7.34
CA GLY A 271 -11.22 31.62 -8.77
C GLY A 271 -9.97 31.65 -9.66
N GLN A 272 -8.82 31.21 -9.14
CA GLN A 272 -7.58 31.13 -9.91
C GLN A 272 -6.91 29.76 -9.77
N GLN A 273 -6.14 29.42 -10.79
CA GLN A 273 -5.20 28.31 -10.76
C GLN A 273 -3.96 28.75 -9.97
N PRO A 274 -3.73 28.18 -8.79
CA PRO A 274 -2.80 28.76 -7.82
C PRO A 274 -1.33 28.43 -8.12
N LEU A 275 -1.07 27.49 -9.03
CA LEU A 275 0.28 27.10 -9.46
C LEU A 275 0.52 27.63 -10.85
N GLN A 276 1.54 28.48 -11.00
CA GLN A 276 1.83 29.19 -12.23
C GLN A 276 3.33 29.14 -12.54
N VAL A 277 3.63 29.00 -13.83
CA VAL A 277 4.99 28.92 -14.36
C VAL A 277 5.08 29.79 -15.60
N TYR A 278 6.13 30.60 -15.67
CA TYR A 278 6.44 31.42 -16.82
C TYR A 278 7.79 30.99 -17.39
N VAL A 279 7.85 30.75 -18.69
CA VAL A 279 9.08 30.39 -19.40
C VAL A 279 9.29 31.36 -20.55
N LYS A 280 10.48 31.95 -20.64
CA LYS A 280 10.88 32.82 -21.76
C LYS A 280 12.32 32.53 -22.20
N SER A 281 12.63 32.89 -23.43
CA SER A 281 13.99 32.80 -23.96
C SER A 281 14.85 33.99 -23.48
N THR A 282 16.15 33.77 -23.30
CA THR A 282 17.14 34.81 -23.02
C THR A 282 18.28 34.78 -24.06
N PRO A 283 18.89 35.92 -24.41
CA PRO A 283 20.02 35.96 -25.34
C PRO A 283 21.26 35.20 -24.83
N GLU A 284 21.53 35.29 -23.54
CA GLU A 284 22.69 34.67 -22.92
C GLU A 284 22.47 33.15 -22.75
N PRO A 285 23.43 32.28 -23.12
CA PRO A 285 23.28 30.83 -23.08
C PRO A 285 23.49 30.28 -21.66
N HIS A 286 22.60 30.66 -20.75
CA HIS A 286 22.49 30.11 -19.39
C HIS A 286 21.01 29.94 -19.02
N ILE A 287 20.75 29.17 -17.96
CA ILE A 287 19.39 28.99 -17.44
C ILE A 287 19.23 29.81 -16.17
N VAL A 288 18.13 30.55 -16.05
CA VAL A 288 17.76 31.30 -14.86
C VAL A 288 16.50 30.70 -14.26
N CYS A 289 16.56 30.28 -13.00
CA CYS A 289 15.39 29.85 -12.23
C CYS A 289 15.04 30.92 -11.20
N ARG A 290 13.76 31.33 -11.13
CA ARG A 290 13.23 32.27 -10.15
C ARG A 290 12.02 31.69 -9.44
N SER A 291 11.89 31.93 -8.13
CA SER A 291 10.68 31.64 -7.36
C SER A 291 10.21 32.93 -6.70
N ILE A 292 8.97 33.33 -7.02
CA ILE A 292 8.37 34.56 -6.49
C ILE A 292 8.02 34.38 -5.02
N ASP A 293 7.45 33.23 -4.67
CA ASP A 293 6.99 32.89 -3.32
C ASP A 293 8.13 32.73 -2.31
N LEU A 294 9.28 32.19 -2.74
CA LEU A 294 10.47 32.03 -1.88
C LEU A 294 11.46 33.20 -2.00
N GLY A 295 11.23 34.12 -2.94
CA GLY A 295 12.16 35.23 -3.21
C GLY A 295 13.56 34.77 -3.66
N ALA A 296 13.65 33.60 -4.31
CA ALA A 296 14.91 32.97 -4.67
C ALA A 296 15.23 33.13 -6.18
N MET A 297 16.52 33.13 -6.51
CA MET A 297 17.03 33.12 -7.88
C MET A 297 18.29 32.25 -7.96
N GLU A 298 18.41 31.46 -9.02
CA GLU A 298 19.61 30.69 -9.31
C GLU A 298 19.94 30.79 -10.80
N VAL A 299 21.23 30.94 -11.11
CA VAL A 299 21.75 30.92 -12.49
C VAL A 299 22.54 29.63 -12.67
N ILE A 300 22.22 28.88 -13.72
CA ILE A 300 22.77 27.57 -14.04
C ILE A 300 23.52 27.67 -15.36
N THR A 301 24.80 27.32 -15.33
CA THR A 301 25.74 27.45 -16.44
C THR A 301 26.42 26.13 -16.82
N THR A 302 26.36 25.12 -15.94
CA THR A 302 27.02 23.82 -16.13
C THR A 302 26.05 22.64 -15.97
N TYR A 303 26.42 21.47 -16.51
CA TYR A 303 25.64 20.25 -16.33
C TYR A 303 25.65 19.79 -14.87
N GLU A 304 26.75 20.00 -14.14
CA GLU A 304 26.89 19.68 -12.73
C GLU A 304 25.88 20.46 -11.88
N GLU A 305 25.72 21.77 -12.15
CA GLU A 305 24.73 22.61 -11.47
C GLU A 305 23.29 22.17 -11.80
N LEU A 306 23.03 21.78 -13.05
CA LEU A 306 21.72 21.31 -13.50
C LEU A 306 21.37 19.93 -12.90
N ALA A 307 22.35 19.04 -12.77
CA ALA A 307 22.18 17.69 -12.21
C ALA A 307 21.93 17.68 -10.69
N GLN A 308 22.17 18.80 -9.99
CA GLN A 308 21.93 18.95 -8.55
C GLN A 308 20.44 19.15 -8.19
N PHE A 309 19.52 18.41 -8.83
CA PHE A 309 18.10 18.44 -8.50
C PHE A 309 17.72 17.61 -7.26
N ASN A 310 18.64 16.80 -6.72
CA ASN A 310 18.44 16.02 -5.49
C ASN A 310 19.03 16.70 -4.24
N LYS A 311 19.53 17.94 -4.36
CA LYS A 311 20.11 18.68 -3.24
C LYS A 311 19.03 19.08 -2.24
N VAL A 312 19.17 18.60 -1.00
CA VAL A 312 18.23 18.91 0.08
C VAL A 312 18.11 20.42 0.28
N GLY A 313 16.87 20.93 0.30
CA GLY A 313 16.58 22.34 0.54
C GLY A 313 16.75 23.25 -0.68
N SER A 314 17.09 22.73 -1.88
CA SER A 314 17.12 23.56 -3.08
C SER A 314 15.70 23.96 -3.52
N PRO A 315 15.40 25.27 -3.68
CA PRO A 315 14.10 25.73 -4.17
C PRO A 315 13.87 25.37 -5.64
N PHE A 316 14.92 24.98 -6.38
CA PHE A 316 14.89 24.75 -7.83
C PHE A 316 15.09 23.28 -8.22
N SER A 317 14.89 22.36 -7.27
CA SER A 317 14.94 20.91 -7.54
C SER A 317 13.99 20.49 -8.67
N ILE A 318 12.73 20.97 -8.63
CA ILE A 318 11.70 20.67 -9.64
C ILE A 318 12.09 21.18 -11.05
N PRO A 319 12.37 22.47 -11.28
CA PRO A 319 12.69 22.95 -12.62
C PRO A 319 13.98 22.34 -13.17
N LYS A 320 14.99 22.07 -12.33
CA LYS A 320 16.21 21.37 -12.75
C LYS A 320 15.92 19.96 -13.27
N ALA A 321 15.14 19.18 -12.51
CA ALA A 321 14.75 17.84 -12.94
C ALA A 321 13.85 17.87 -14.18
N ALA A 322 12.97 18.87 -14.32
CA ALA A 322 12.14 19.03 -15.50
C ALA A 322 12.97 19.33 -16.76
N LEU A 323 13.95 20.24 -16.66
CA LEU A 323 14.90 20.54 -17.74
C LEU A 323 15.74 19.30 -18.11
N ALA A 324 16.19 18.53 -17.12
CA ALA A 324 16.86 17.27 -17.38
C ALA A 324 15.99 16.34 -18.24
N LEU A 325 14.72 16.14 -17.87
CA LEU A 325 13.77 15.29 -18.62
C LEU A 325 13.38 15.86 -19.99
N CYS A 326 13.56 17.15 -20.23
CA CYS A 326 13.37 17.78 -21.55
C CYS A 326 14.58 17.58 -22.48
N GLY A 327 15.66 16.94 -22.02
CA GLY A 327 16.85 16.67 -22.82
C GLY A 327 18.00 17.66 -22.63
N PHE A 328 17.96 18.53 -21.61
CA PHE A 328 19.09 19.45 -21.30
C PHE A 328 20.21 18.78 -20.50
N LEU A 329 20.07 17.51 -20.12
CA LEU A 329 21.17 16.69 -19.61
C LEU A 329 21.50 15.57 -20.61
N PRO A 330 22.79 15.24 -20.83
CA PRO A 330 23.20 14.29 -21.86
C PRO A 330 22.51 12.92 -21.80
N GLN A 331 22.23 12.40 -20.61
CA GLN A 331 21.57 11.09 -20.44
C GLN A 331 20.09 11.06 -20.84
N PHE A 332 19.47 12.21 -21.10
CA PHE A 332 18.09 12.33 -21.57
C PHE A 332 18.00 13.00 -22.95
N ALA A 333 19.15 13.35 -23.54
CA ALA A 333 19.23 14.06 -24.82
C ALA A 333 19.37 13.07 -25.98
N ALA A 334 18.58 13.26 -27.04
CA ALA A 334 18.77 12.53 -28.29
C ALA A 334 20.08 12.94 -28.99
N GLU A 335 20.45 14.21 -28.86
CA GLU A 335 21.70 14.79 -29.39
C GLU A 335 22.49 15.44 -28.25
N PRO A 336 23.40 14.71 -27.58
CA PRO A 336 24.15 15.25 -26.44
C PRO A 336 25.27 16.19 -26.89
N HIS A 337 25.43 17.31 -26.17
CA HIS A 337 26.52 18.27 -26.35
C HIS A 337 27.56 18.18 -25.22
N ARG A 338 28.80 18.64 -25.47
CA ARG A 338 29.89 18.53 -24.49
C ARG A 338 29.66 19.40 -23.26
N THR A 339 29.06 20.57 -23.44
CA THR A 339 28.76 21.50 -22.34
C THR A 339 27.32 21.99 -22.42
N LEU A 340 26.75 22.37 -21.26
CA LEU A 340 25.41 22.96 -21.21
C LEU A 340 25.33 24.23 -22.06
N ARG A 341 26.41 25.02 -22.11
CA ARG A 341 26.48 26.23 -22.94
C ARG A 341 26.31 25.93 -24.43
N GLU A 342 27.00 24.92 -24.94
CA GLU A 342 26.87 24.47 -26.34
C GLU A 342 25.44 23.99 -26.62
N CYS A 343 24.84 23.22 -25.68
CA CYS A 343 23.45 22.79 -25.79
C CYS A 343 22.48 23.98 -25.90
N LEU A 344 22.64 25.00 -25.06
CA LEU A 344 21.80 26.21 -25.08
C LEU A 344 22.03 27.05 -26.34
N GLN A 345 23.26 27.11 -26.85
CA GLN A 345 23.55 27.77 -28.12
C GLN A 345 22.89 27.05 -29.31
N ALA A 346 22.92 25.71 -29.33
CA ALA A 346 22.23 24.91 -30.33
C ALA A 346 20.70 25.03 -30.23
N PHE A 347 20.18 25.12 -29.00
CA PHE A 347 18.75 25.36 -28.74
C PHE A 347 18.27 26.75 -29.22
N GLY A 348 19.18 27.74 -29.29
CA GLY A 348 18.91 29.08 -29.82
C GLY A 348 18.97 30.21 -28.78
N GLY A 349 19.36 29.93 -27.53
CA GLY A 349 19.48 30.89 -26.45
C GLY A 349 19.42 30.25 -25.07
N GLY A 350 19.43 31.08 -24.03
CA GLY A 350 19.15 30.67 -22.65
C GLY A 350 17.65 30.60 -22.36
N ILE A 351 17.33 30.22 -21.12
CA ILE A 351 15.97 29.99 -20.65
C ILE A 351 15.81 30.65 -19.28
N GLU A 352 14.76 31.44 -19.11
CA GLU A 352 14.35 31.93 -17.79
C GLU A 352 13.02 31.28 -17.40
N ILE A 353 13.02 30.56 -16.28
CA ILE A 353 11.84 29.91 -15.67
C ILE A 353 11.51 30.65 -14.38
N THR A 354 10.28 31.17 -14.29
CA THR A 354 9.75 31.80 -13.06
C THR A 354 8.58 30.99 -12.52
N LEU A 355 8.66 30.63 -11.24
CA LEU A 355 7.66 29.84 -10.52
C LEU A 355 6.87 30.72 -9.55
N LEU A 356 5.57 30.46 -9.45
CA LEU A 356 4.70 31.04 -8.43
C LEU A 356 3.77 29.95 -7.89
N ALA A 357 3.87 29.67 -6.59
CA ALA A 357 2.91 28.87 -5.85
C ALA A 357 2.16 29.74 -4.85
N ALA A 358 0.88 30.01 -5.11
CA ALA A 358 0.03 30.80 -4.21
C ALA A 358 -0.50 30.00 -3.00
N ILE A 359 0.14 28.89 -2.67
CA ILE A 359 -0.23 27.98 -1.57
C ILE A 359 1.04 27.59 -0.80
N PRO A 360 1.03 27.65 0.54
CA PRO A 360 2.16 27.19 1.34
C PRO A 360 2.55 25.73 1.04
N ALA A 361 3.84 25.44 1.10
CA ALA A 361 4.32 24.06 1.09
C ALA A 361 3.73 23.26 2.26
N GLY A 362 3.44 21.97 2.05
CA GLY A 362 2.80 21.14 3.07
C GLY A 362 1.30 21.39 3.25
N SER A 363 0.64 22.03 2.29
CA SER A 363 -0.82 22.25 2.28
C SER A 363 -1.66 20.99 2.16
N GLY A 364 -1.10 19.92 1.58
CA GLY A 364 -1.81 18.67 1.33
C GLY A 364 -2.64 18.62 0.04
N LEU A 365 -2.54 19.64 -0.83
CA LEU A 365 -3.31 19.73 -2.08
C LEU A 365 -2.55 19.24 -3.33
N GLY A 366 -1.50 18.43 -3.15
CA GLY A 366 -0.65 17.93 -4.24
C GLY A 366 0.25 18.99 -4.90
N THR A 367 0.55 20.08 -4.18
CA THR A 367 1.24 21.26 -4.72
C THR A 367 2.54 20.95 -5.45
N SER A 368 3.41 20.11 -4.88
CA SER A 368 4.73 19.83 -5.48
C SER A 368 4.64 19.06 -6.80
N SER A 369 3.86 17.98 -6.84
CA SER A 369 3.64 17.14 -8.02
C SER A 369 2.98 17.94 -9.15
N ILE A 370 1.97 18.73 -8.80
CA ILE A 370 1.23 19.51 -9.79
C ILE A 370 2.09 20.68 -10.29
N LEU A 371 2.93 21.29 -9.44
CA LEU A 371 3.90 22.29 -9.88
C LEU A 371 4.91 21.67 -10.86
N ALA A 372 5.42 20.48 -10.57
CA ALA A 372 6.29 19.75 -11.49
C ALA A 372 5.59 19.45 -12.83
N ALA A 373 4.33 19.02 -12.81
CA ALA A 373 3.53 18.85 -14.03
C ALA A 373 3.33 20.17 -14.79
N THR A 374 3.15 21.28 -14.07
CA THR A 374 2.98 22.62 -14.68
C THR A 374 4.26 23.09 -15.35
N VAL A 375 5.42 22.86 -14.73
CA VAL A 375 6.73 23.15 -15.32
C VAL A 375 6.96 22.29 -16.56
N LEU A 376 6.72 20.98 -16.48
CA LEU A 376 6.86 20.07 -17.63
C LEU A 376 5.90 20.44 -18.77
N GLY A 377 4.66 20.83 -18.46
CA GLY A 377 3.71 21.29 -19.47
C GLY A 377 4.16 22.58 -20.17
N ALA A 378 4.63 23.57 -19.41
CA ALA A 378 5.16 24.81 -19.97
C ALA A 378 6.43 24.57 -20.79
N LEU A 379 7.34 23.73 -20.31
CA LEU A 379 8.56 23.36 -21.05
C LEU A 379 8.26 22.53 -22.29
N SER A 380 7.24 21.67 -22.27
CA SER A 380 6.84 20.91 -23.46
C SER A 380 6.42 21.84 -24.61
N ASP A 381 5.63 22.86 -24.31
CA ASP A 381 5.23 23.87 -25.31
C ASP A 381 6.42 24.75 -25.72
N PHE A 382 7.22 25.21 -24.77
CA PHE A 382 8.39 26.06 -25.02
C PHE A 382 9.48 25.36 -25.86
N CYS A 383 9.68 24.06 -25.64
CA CYS A 383 10.70 23.24 -26.27
C CYS A 383 10.18 22.39 -27.46
N GLY A 384 8.93 22.58 -27.89
CA GLY A 384 8.36 21.85 -29.04
C GLY A 384 8.30 20.33 -28.88
N LEU A 385 8.15 19.82 -27.65
CA LEU A 385 8.23 18.39 -27.34
C LEU A 385 6.92 17.62 -27.62
N GLY A 386 5.81 18.34 -27.79
CA GLY A 386 4.52 17.75 -28.18
C GLY A 386 3.90 16.82 -27.14
N TRP A 387 4.25 16.95 -25.85
CA TRP A 387 3.67 16.11 -24.80
C TRP A 387 2.22 16.49 -24.51
N ASP A 388 1.36 15.48 -24.52
CA ASP A 388 -0.01 15.62 -24.04
C ASP A 388 -0.08 15.57 -22.50
N LYS A 389 -1.28 15.79 -21.95
CA LYS A 389 -1.49 15.79 -20.49
C LYS A 389 -1.12 14.45 -19.83
N LEU A 390 -1.29 13.33 -20.54
CA LEU A 390 -0.94 12.01 -20.02
C LEU A 390 0.58 11.83 -19.94
N THR A 391 1.28 12.21 -21.01
CA THR A 391 2.74 12.20 -21.07
C THR A 391 3.34 13.12 -20.01
N VAL A 392 2.78 14.32 -19.82
CA VAL A 392 3.18 15.23 -18.75
C VAL A 392 3.02 14.56 -17.38
N GLY A 393 1.86 13.94 -17.09
CA GLY A 393 1.63 13.26 -15.81
C GLY A 393 2.59 12.08 -15.57
N ASN A 394 2.88 11.29 -16.60
CA ASN A 394 3.85 10.20 -16.51
C ASN A 394 5.28 10.71 -16.28
N ARG A 395 5.68 11.77 -17.00
CA ARG A 395 6.99 12.43 -16.79
C ARG A 395 7.08 13.07 -15.41
N THR A 396 5.98 13.57 -14.84
CA THR A 396 5.95 14.01 -13.45
C THR A 396 6.23 12.87 -12.48
N LEU A 397 5.66 11.68 -12.69
CA LEU A 397 5.97 10.51 -11.85
C LEU A 397 7.47 10.20 -11.87
N ILE A 398 8.07 10.16 -13.07
CA ILE A 398 9.52 9.96 -13.24
C ILE A 398 10.30 11.06 -12.51
N LEU A 399 9.91 12.33 -12.69
CA LEU A 399 10.54 13.48 -12.04
C LEU A 399 10.56 13.33 -10.53
N GLU A 400 9.46 12.92 -9.90
CA GLU A 400 9.40 12.72 -8.45
C GLU A 400 10.30 11.59 -7.96
N GLN A 401 10.43 10.52 -8.74
CA GLN A 401 11.36 9.45 -8.43
C GLN A 401 12.82 9.93 -8.50
N LEU A 402 13.16 10.82 -9.45
CA LEU A 402 14.47 11.49 -9.51
C LEU A 402 14.70 12.42 -8.30
N LEU A 403 13.65 13.07 -7.79
CA LEU A 403 13.71 13.95 -6.62
C LEU A 403 13.77 13.20 -5.28
N THR A 404 13.68 11.87 -5.27
CA THR A 404 13.64 11.02 -4.06
C THR A 404 12.48 11.30 -3.12
N THR A 405 11.50 12.11 -3.53
CA THR A 405 10.32 12.38 -2.71
C THR A 405 9.48 11.13 -2.58
N GLY A 406 9.40 10.33 -3.65
CA GLY A 406 8.55 9.15 -3.72
C GLY A 406 7.08 9.54 -3.65
N GLY A 407 6.24 8.92 -4.48
CA GLY A 407 4.84 9.30 -4.57
C GLY A 407 4.09 8.36 -5.52
N GLY A 408 2.77 8.38 -5.40
CA GLY A 408 1.91 7.80 -6.40
C GLY A 408 1.59 8.80 -7.51
N TRP A 409 0.64 8.45 -8.37
CA TRP A 409 0.28 9.26 -9.53
C TRP A 409 -0.92 10.19 -9.30
N GLN A 410 -1.60 10.10 -8.16
CA GLN A 410 -2.88 10.80 -7.94
C GLN A 410 -2.76 12.32 -7.99
N ASP A 411 -1.63 12.88 -7.55
CA ASP A 411 -1.47 14.32 -7.37
C ASP A 411 -1.42 15.03 -8.73
N GLN A 412 -0.50 14.61 -9.59
CA GLN A 412 -0.33 15.19 -10.91
C GLN A 412 -1.58 15.00 -11.76
N PHE A 413 -2.13 13.78 -11.86
CA PHE A 413 -3.32 13.54 -12.66
C PHE A 413 -4.57 14.19 -12.05
N GLY A 414 -4.59 14.36 -10.73
CA GLY A 414 -5.63 15.07 -9.99
C GLY A 414 -5.73 16.55 -10.35
N GLY A 415 -4.60 17.25 -10.50
CA GLY A 415 -4.58 18.68 -10.84
C GLY A 415 -4.48 18.99 -12.34
N VAL A 416 -3.78 18.14 -13.11
CA VAL A 416 -3.58 18.31 -14.56
C VAL A 416 -4.87 18.08 -15.34
N LEU A 417 -5.68 17.10 -14.91
CA LEU A 417 -6.96 16.82 -15.52
C LEU A 417 -8.07 17.56 -14.79
N HIS A 418 -9.12 17.95 -15.51
CA HIS A 418 -10.22 18.76 -14.98
C HIS A 418 -11.23 17.92 -14.17
N GLY A 419 -12.17 18.61 -13.53
CA GLY A 419 -13.41 18.06 -13.02
C GLY A 419 -13.26 17.04 -11.89
N VAL A 420 -14.36 16.34 -11.64
CA VAL A 420 -14.47 15.20 -10.73
C VAL A 420 -14.23 13.93 -11.51
N LYS A 421 -13.41 13.04 -10.96
CA LYS A 421 -12.91 11.90 -11.73
C LYS A 421 -12.54 10.71 -10.89
N LEU A 422 -12.79 9.53 -11.44
CA LEU A 422 -12.15 8.29 -11.02
C LEU A 422 -10.95 8.02 -11.95
N LEU A 423 -9.77 7.88 -11.37
CA LEU A 423 -8.54 7.52 -12.03
C LEU A 423 -8.20 6.07 -11.69
N GLN A 424 -7.89 5.25 -12.69
CA GLN A 424 -7.61 3.82 -12.51
C GLN A 424 -6.37 3.38 -13.28
N THR A 425 -5.50 2.60 -12.63
CA THR A 425 -4.41 1.87 -13.29
C THR A 425 -4.62 0.37 -13.16
N LYS A 426 -3.89 -0.39 -13.99
CA LYS A 426 -3.77 -1.85 -13.85
C LYS A 426 -2.46 -2.20 -13.16
N ALA A 427 -2.32 -3.46 -12.77
CA ALA A 427 -1.03 -4.00 -12.33
C ALA A 427 0.01 -3.90 -13.46
N GLY A 428 1.26 -3.65 -13.11
CA GLY A 428 2.38 -3.47 -14.03
C GLY A 428 3.10 -2.13 -13.88
N PHE A 429 4.17 -1.93 -14.65
CA PHE A 429 4.95 -0.69 -14.62
C PHE A 429 4.33 0.45 -15.43
N ASP A 430 3.40 0.16 -16.34
CA ASP A 430 2.58 1.19 -16.95
C ASP A 430 1.52 1.66 -15.96
N GLN A 431 1.83 2.78 -15.31
CA GLN A 431 0.97 3.44 -14.34
C GLN A 431 0.30 4.68 -14.93
N THR A 432 0.00 4.66 -16.23
CA THR A 432 -0.82 5.70 -16.89
C THR A 432 -2.29 5.49 -16.51
N PRO A 433 -2.92 6.39 -15.72
CA PRO A 433 -4.30 6.18 -15.28
C PRO A 433 -5.29 6.46 -16.41
N VAL A 434 -6.30 5.59 -16.50
CA VAL A 434 -7.51 5.85 -17.28
C VAL A 434 -8.45 6.72 -16.45
N ALA A 435 -8.91 7.81 -17.04
CA ALA A 435 -9.79 8.76 -16.39
C ALA A 435 -11.26 8.54 -16.77
N ARG A 436 -12.12 8.41 -15.76
CA ARG A 436 -13.58 8.32 -15.90
C ARG A 436 -14.22 9.54 -15.25
N TRP A 437 -14.78 10.41 -16.08
CA TRP A 437 -15.44 11.65 -15.62
C TRP A 437 -16.75 11.36 -14.90
N LEU A 438 -16.96 12.11 -13.83
CA LEU A 438 -18.13 12.04 -12.96
C LEU A 438 -18.95 13.32 -13.06
N PRO A 439 -20.26 13.27 -12.79
CA PRO A 439 -21.10 14.46 -12.71
C PRO A 439 -20.56 15.48 -11.70
N ASP A 440 -20.69 16.76 -12.03
CA ASP A 440 -20.24 17.87 -11.17
C ASP A 440 -21.38 18.51 -10.35
N THR A 441 -22.60 17.97 -10.44
CA THR A 441 -23.82 18.54 -9.84
C THR A 441 -23.66 18.85 -8.35
N LEU A 442 -23.07 17.91 -7.59
CA LEU A 442 -22.79 18.06 -6.15
C LEU A 442 -21.93 19.30 -5.83
N PHE A 443 -21.05 19.68 -6.75
CA PHE A 443 -20.10 20.77 -6.56
C PHE A 443 -20.55 22.10 -7.21
N MET A 444 -21.61 22.06 -8.02
CA MET A 444 -22.08 23.19 -8.84
C MET A 444 -23.46 23.72 -8.44
N ALA A 445 -24.37 22.85 -8.02
CA ALA A 445 -25.70 23.27 -7.59
C ALA A 445 -25.58 24.22 -6.38
N PRO A 446 -26.22 25.41 -6.35
CA PRO A 446 -25.96 26.43 -5.32
C PRO A 446 -26.06 25.93 -3.88
N GLU A 447 -27.09 25.14 -3.57
CA GLU A 447 -27.32 24.58 -2.22
C GLU A 447 -26.25 23.53 -1.85
N GLN A 448 -25.88 22.65 -2.79
CA GLN A 448 -24.89 21.60 -2.54
C GLN A 448 -23.48 22.19 -2.49
N ARG A 449 -23.15 23.10 -3.42
CA ARG A 449 -21.91 23.88 -3.47
C ARG A 449 -21.63 24.57 -2.13
N ALA A 450 -22.64 25.16 -1.51
CA ALA A 450 -22.51 25.84 -0.22
C ALA A 450 -22.09 24.90 0.92
N CYS A 451 -22.37 23.60 0.80
CA CYS A 451 -22.02 22.58 1.79
C CYS A 451 -20.54 22.15 1.75
N HIS A 452 -19.80 22.51 0.69
CA HIS A 452 -18.38 22.17 0.56
C HIS A 452 -17.51 23.30 1.09
N LEU A 453 -16.74 23.01 2.15
CA LEU A 453 -15.89 24.00 2.80
C LEU A 453 -14.43 23.57 2.75
N LEU A 454 -13.55 24.55 2.47
CA LEU A 454 -12.10 24.36 2.49
C LEU A 454 -11.48 25.34 3.48
N TYR A 455 -10.82 24.80 4.50
CA TYR A 455 -10.27 25.56 5.61
C TYR A 455 -8.79 25.28 5.78
N TYR A 456 -7.94 26.30 5.63
CA TYR A 456 -6.52 26.19 5.95
C TYR A 456 -6.34 26.21 7.46
N THR A 457 -5.72 25.18 8.03
CA THR A 457 -5.52 25.06 9.48
C THR A 457 -4.35 25.89 10.00
N GLY A 458 -3.44 26.31 9.11
CA GLY A 458 -2.17 26.96 9.48
C GLY A 458 -1.08 26.02 10.01
N ILE A 459 -1.39 24.73 10.17
CA ILE A 459 -0.44 23.72 10.59
C ILE A 459 0.25 23.18 9.35
N THR A 460 1.57 23.16 9.33
CA THR A 460 2.35 22.55 8.24
C THR A 460 3.11 21.33 8.78
N ARG A 461 3.10 20.23 8.02
CA ARG A 461 3.86 19.02 8.34
C ARG A 461 4.44 18.43 7.06
N THR A 462 5.69 17.97 7.11
CA THR A 462 6.34 17.25 6.02
C THR A 462 5.87 15.79 5.98
N ALA A 463 5.34 15.38 4.82
CA ALA A 463 4.80 14.03 4.59
C ALA A 463 5.86 12.91 4.41
N LYS A 464 7.16 13.27 4.30
CA LYS A 464 8.23 12.31 3.92
C LYS A 464 8.31 11.07 4.82
N ASN A 465 8.18 11.27 6.14
CA ASN A 465 8.30 10.16 7.09
C ASN A 465 7.09 9.21 7.04
N ILE A 466 5.90 9.73 6.70
CA ILE A 466 4.66 8.96 6.58
C ILE A 466 4.72 8.05 5.35
N LEU A 467 5.15 8.60 4.21
CA LEU A 467 5.29 7.85 2.96
C LEU A 467 6.24 6.66 3.12
N ALA A 468 7.43 6.87 3.68
CA ALA A 468 8.42 5.82 3.86
C ALA A 468 7.89 4.67 4.73
N GLU A 469 7.17 4.98 5.82
CA GLU A 469 6.58 3.97 6.71
C GLU A 469 5.52 3.12 6.00
N ILE A 470 4.64 3.74 5.23
CA ILE A 470 3.60 3.04 4.47
C ILE A 470 4.21 2.15 3.39
N VAL A 471 5.15 2.68 2.60
CA VAL A 471 5.80 1.95 1.51
C VAL A 471 6.63 0.77 2.05
N ARG A 472 7.31 0.92 3.21
CA ARG A 472 7.96 -0.21 3.90
C ARG A 472 6.98 -1.35 4.17
N GLY A 473 5.79 -1.03 4.67
CA GLY A 473 4.75 -2.04 4.90
C GLY A 473 4.30 -2.74 3.61
N MET A 474 4.24 -2.02 2.49
CA MET A 474 3.93 -2.60 1.17
C MET A 474 5.05 -3.52 0.67
N PHE A 475 6.32 -3.11 0.80
CA PHE A 475 7.47 -3.94 0.47
C PHE A 475 7.53 -5.22 1.31
N LEU A 476 7.16 -5.14 2.59
CA LEU A 476 7.10 -6.31 3.48
C LEU A 476 5.85 -7.16 3.27
N ASN A 477 5.00 -6.83 2.30
CA ASN A 477 3.77 -7.58 2.04
C ASN A 477 2.90 -7.73 3.30
N CYS A 478 2.87 -6.69 4.15
CA CYS A 478 2.23 -6.73 5.45
C CYS A 478 0.72 -6.91 5.31
N GLY A 479 0.18 -8.04 5.75
CA GLY A 479 -1.17 -8.48 5.41
C GLY A 479 -2.26 -7.53 5.91
N THR A 480 -2.11 -6.93 7.09
CA THR A 480 -3.06 -5.94 7.60
C THR A 480 -3.08 -4.66 6.76
N ARG A 481 -1.91 -4.19 6.32
CA ARG A 481 -1.79 -2.98 5.52
C ARG A 481 -2.30 -3.18 4.10
N LEU A 482 -1.98 -4.33 3.49
CA LEU A 482 -2.44 -4.65 2.14
C LEU A 482 -3.96 -4.80 2.08
N ARG A 483 -4.57 -5.51 3.06
CA ARG A 483 -6.05 -5.60 3.14
C ARG A 483 -6.70 -4.22 3.25
N LEU A 484 -6.14 -3.31 4.06
CA LEU A 484 -6.66 -1.95 4.14
C LEU A 484 -6.56 -1.21 2.80
N LEU A 485 -5.47 -1.38 2.05
CA LEU A 485 -5.32 -0.79 0.72
C LEU A 485 -6.31 -1.39 -0.31
N ASP A 486 -6.58 -2.70 -0.23
CA ASP A 486 -7.60 -3.36 -1.04
C ASP A 486 -8.99 -2.78 -0.73
N GLU A 487 -9.34 -2.66 0.56
CA GLU A 487 -10.59 -2.03 1.02
C GLU A 487 -10.69 -0.55 0.59
N MET A 488 -9.58 0.20 0.59
CA MET A 488 -9.54 1.59 0.10
C MET A 488 -9.76 1.67 -1.42
N LYS A 489 -9.26 0.69 -2.16
CA LYS A 489 -9.44 0.59 -3.61
C LYS A 489 -10.88 0.27 -3.99
N GLU A 490 -11.52 -0.63 -3.23
CA GLU A 490 -12.96 -0.92 -3.36
C GLU A 490 -13.81 0.28 -2.94
N HIS A 491 -13.45 0.95 -1.84
CA HIS A 491 -14.12 2.16 -1.37
C HIS A 491 -14.11 3.31 -2.40
N ALA A 492 -13.09 3.39 -3.26
CA ALA A 492 -13.08 4.32 -4.38
C ALA A 492 -14.19 4.03 -5.41
N MET A 493 -14.57 2.77 -5.58
CA MET A 493 -15.70 2.37 -6.42
C MET A 493 -17.04 2.72 -5.76
N ASP A 494 -17.18 2.51 -4.44
CA ASP A 494 -18.36 2.97 -3.68
C ASP A 494 -18.57 4.49 -3.87
N MET A 495 -17.47 5.26 -3.77
CA MET A 495 -17.48 6.71 -3.97
C MET A 495 -17.87 7.09 -5.40
N PHE A 496 -17.35 6.37 -6.40
CA PHE A 496 -17.71 6.56 -7.80
C PHE A 496 -19.21 6.35 -8.04
N GLU A 497 -19.82 5.31 -7.46
CA GLU A 497 -21.26 5.05 -7.60
C GLU A 497 -22.12 6.13 -6.93
N VAL A 498 -21.77 6.56 -5.72
CA VAL A 498 -22.50 7.61 -4.99
C VAL A 498 -22.43 8.96 -5.71
N LEU A 499 -21.27 9.32 -6.26
CA LEU A 499 -21.12 10.56 -7.03
C LEU A 499 -21.99 10.56 -8.30
N GLN A 500 -22.16 9.40 -8.96
CA GLN A 500 -23.07 9.29 -10.11
C GLN A 500 -24.54 9.51 -9.71
N GLN A 501 -24.92 9.16 -8.49
CA GLN A 501 -26.29 9.31 -7.98
C GLN A 501 -26.58 10.73 -7.46
N GLY A 502 -25.57 11.57 -7.24
CA GLY A 502 -25.74 12.92 -6.71
C GLY A 502 -26.22 12.98 -5.26
N ASP A 503 -25.91 11.98 -4.45
CA ASP A 503 -26.31 11.89 -3.03
C ASP A 503 -25.25 12.54 -2.12
N LEU A 504 -25.53 13.76 -1.64
CA LEU A 504 -24.61 14.54 -0.80
C LEU A 504 -24.35 13.90 0.57
N GLU A 505 -25.38 13.32 1.19
CA GLU A 505 -25.25 12.69 2.52
C GLU A 505 -24.34 11.47 2.42
N ARG A 506 -24.63 10.55 1.49
CA ARG A 506 -23.79 9.36 1.29
C ARG A 506 -22.38 9.76 0.89
N TYR A 507 -22.22 10.76 0.02
CA TYR A 507 -20.90 11.28 -0.36
C TYR A 507 -20.11 11.73 0.87
N GLY A 508 -20.70 12.56 1.72
CA GLY A 508 -20.05 13.05 2.94
C GLY A 508 -19.69 11.91 3.91
N ARG A 509 -20.56 10.90 4.06
CA ARG A 509 -20.26 9.71 4.87
C ARG A 509 -19.11 8.89 4.28
N LEU A 510 -18.99 8.77 2.96
CA LEU A 510 -17.86 8.11 2.32
C LEU A 510 -16.55 8.90 2.47
N VAL A 511 -16.59 10.24 2.46
CA VAL A 511 -15.43 11.08 2.82
C VAL A 511 -14.98 10.80 4.25
N ARG A 512 -15.92 10.64 5.19
CA ARG A 512 -15.61 10.23 6.58
C ARG A 512 -15.00 8.83 6.66
N LYS A 513 -15.48 7.87 5.85
CA LYS A 513 -14.86 6.53 5.75
C LYS A 513 -13.41 6.64 5.27
N THR A 514 -13.13 7.46 4.25
CA THR A 514 -11.76 7.74 3.80
C THR A 514 -10.89 8.37 4.89
N TRP A 515 -11.43 9.29 5.69
CA TRP A 515 -10.71 9.85 6.84
C TRP A 515 -10.28 8.76 7.82
N ASN A 516 -11.19 7.87 8.19
CA ASN A 516 -10.90 6.77 9.10
C ASN A 516 -9.89 5.77 8.51
N GLN A 517 -9.99 5.45 7.21
CA GLN A 517 -9.00 4.60 6.52
C GLN A 517 -7.59 5.23 6.54
N ASN A 518 -7.47 6.54 6.29
CA ASN A 518 -6.19 7.24 6.37
C ASN A 518 -5.59 7.21 7.79
N LYS A 519 -6.43 7.35 8.83
CA LYS A 519 -5.98 7.21 10.23
C LYS A 519 -5.51 5.80 10.59
N LEU A 520 -6.11 4.77 9.98
CA LEU A 520 -5.65 3.39 10.14
C LEU A 520 -4.32 3.12 9.42
N LEU A 521 -4.05 3.81 8.32
CA LEU A 521 -2.76 3.75 7.62
C LEU A 521 -1.63 4.44 8.41
N ASP A 522 -1.89 5.64 8.90
CA ASP A 522 -0.94 6.42 9.70
C ASP A 522 -1.65 7.17 10.84
N ALA A 523 -1.28 6.85 12.07
CA ALA A 523 -1.77 7.53 13.27
C ALA A 523 -1.42 9.02 13.29
N GLY A 524 -0.37 9.42 12.55
CA GLY A 524 0.02 10.82 12.37
C GLY A 524 -0.96 11.64 11.52
N THR A 525 -1.97 11.02 10.91
CA THR A 525 -2.98 11.71 10.09
C THR A 525 -3.77 12.74 10.90
N GLU A 526 -4.13 12.44 12.15
CA GLU A 526 -4.96 13.26 13.03
C GLU A 526 -4.22 13.57 14.34
N PRO A 527 -3.31 14.55 14.36
CA PRO A 527 -2.72 15.02 15.60
C PRO A 527 -3.80 15.66 16.49
N GLU A 528 -3.57 15.69 17.80
CA GLU A 528 -4.57 16.13 18.79
C GLU A 528 -5.18 17.51 18.48
N ILE A 529 -4.38 18.45 17.99
CA ILE A 529 -4.86 19.79 17.58
C ILE A 529 -5.88 19.73 16.42
N VAL A 530 -5.70 18.80 15.47
CA VAL A 530 -6.67 18.56 14.39
C VAL A 530 -7.88 17.80 14.92
N ALA A 531 -7.68 16.85 15.84
CA ALA A 531 -8.78 16.13 16.50
C ALA A 531 -9.71 17.09 17.27
N GLN A 532 -9.15 18.09 17.96
CA GLN A 532 -9.92 19.15 18.63
C GLN A 532 -10.74 19.98 17.65
N LEU A 533 -10.15 20.39 16.52
CA LEU A 533 -10.88 21.07 15.46
C LEU A 533 -12.05 20.21 14.95
N CYS A 534 -11.80 18.93 14.67
CA CYS A 534 -12.81 18.01 14.16
C CYS A 534 -13.97 17.83 15.15
N ARG A 535 -13.68 17.65 16.45
CA ARG A 535 -14.71 17.53 17.50
C ARG A 535 -15.66 18.73 17.58
N ARG A 536 -15.19 19.94 17.24
CA ARG A 536 -16.00 21.18 17.27
C ARG A 536 -17.03 21.27 16.16
N ILE A 537 -16.83 20.56 15.05
CA ILE A 537 -17.66 20.65 13.84
C ILE A 537 -18.36 19.33 13.48
N ASP A 538 -18.14 18.28 14.26
CA ASP A 538 -18.50 16.91 13.89
C ASP A 538 -20.01 16.73 13.69
N ASP A 539 -20.81 17.34 14.55
CA ASP A 539 -22.27 17.31 14.49
C ASP A 539 -22.84 18.06 13.27
N LEU A 540 -22.06 18.96 12.68
CA LEU A 540 -22.44 19.79 11.52
C LEU A 540 -22.03 19.17 10.18
N CYS A 541 -21.18 18.14 10.19
CA CYS A 541 -20.60 17.54 8.99
C CYS A 541 -21.08 16.10 8.75
N TRP A 542 -21.40 15.78 7.50
CA TRP A 542 -21.49 14.38 7.07
C TRP A 542 -20.11 13.71 7.11
N GLY A 543 -19.07 14.44 6.71
CA GLY A 543 -17.68 14.02 6.83
C GLY A 543 -16.70 15.12 6.49
N TYR A 544 -15.44 14.87 6.82
CA TYR A 544 -14.32 15.76 6.57
C TYR A 544 -13.04 14.95 6.48
N LYS A 545 -12.02 15.50 5.83
CA LYS A 545 -10.68 14.92 5.79
C LYS A 545 -9.62 15.96 5.51
N LEU A 546 -8.37 15.66 5.86
CA LEU A 546 -7.22 16.32 5.26
C LEU A 546 -7.00 15.74 3.84
N PRO A 547 -6.95 16.58 2.78
CA PRO A 547 -6.72 16.10 1.42
C PRO A 547 -5.33 15.51 1.16
N GLY A 548 -4.35 15.83 2.00
CA GLY A 548 -2.96 15.38 1.86
C GLY A 548 -2.64 14.12 2.66
N ALA A 549 -1.33 13.89 2.86
CA ALA A 549 -0.80 12.79 3.66
C ALA A 549 -1.19 12.84 5.15
N GLY A 550 -1.77 13.95 5.63
CA GLY A 550 -2.24 14.12 7.00
C GLY A 550 -1.33 14.99 7.88
N GLY A 551 -1.74 15.22 9.13
CA GLY A 551 -0.96 15.95 10.13
C GLY A 551 -1.04 17.48 10.07
N GLY A 552 -1.72 18.06 9.08
CA GLY A 552 -1.88 19.50 8.90
C GLY A 552 -2.36 19.86 7.50
N GLY A 553 -2.27 21.15 7.14
CA GLY A 553 -2.64 21.68 5.84
C GLY A 553 -4.10 22.13 5.79
N TYR A 554 -4.77 21.82 4.68
CA TYR A 554 -6.19 22.09 4.52
C TYR A 554 -7.07 21.00 5.11
N LEU A 555 -8.19 21.39 5.72
CA LEU A 555 -9.30 20.53 6.05
C LEU A 555 -10.42 20.76 5.03
N TYR A 556 -10.81 19.70 4.34
CA TYR A 556 -11.98 19.68 3.46
C TYR A 556 -13.16 19.10 4.24
N MET A 557 -14.31 19.79 4.20
CA MET A 557 -15.50 19.44 4.96
C MET A 557 -16.72 19.39 4.04
N VAL A 558 -17.61 18.44 4.33
CA VAL A 558 -18.94 18.30 3.73
C VAL A 558 -19.96 18.53 4.83
N ALA A 559 -20.52 19.74 4.88
CA ALA A 559 -21.57 20.12 5.80
C ALA A 559 -22.87 19.38 5.48
N LYS A 560 -23.78 19.28 6.47
CA LYS A 560 -25.07 18.61 6.28
C LYS A 560 -25.99 19.34 5.31
N ASP A 561 -25.97 20.66 5.37
CA ASP A 561 -26.79 21.60 4.61
C ASP A 561 -26.12 23.01 4.63
N PRO A 562 -26.65 24.00 3.89
CA PRO A 562 -26.11 25.37 3.88
C PRO A 562 -26.11 26.08 5.23
N GLU A 563 -27.06 25.78 6.13
CA GLU A 563 -27.14 26.39 7.46
C GLU A 563 -26.01 25.86 8.36
N ALA A 564 -25.80 24.54 8.36
CA ALA A 564 -24.67 23.91 9.02
C ALA A 564 -23.34 24.46 8.50
N ALA A 565 -23.22 24.69 7.17
CA ALA A 565 -22.04 25.29 6.58
C ALA A 565 -21.78 26.72 7.10
N ALA A 566 -22.84 27.54 7.21
CA ALA A 566 -22.73 28.88 7.79
C ALA A 566 -22.30 28.84 9.27
N ARG A 567 -22.88 27.92 10.06
CA ARG A 567 -22.49 27.73 11.47
C ARG A 567 -21.02 27.31 11.63
N ILE A 568 -20.53 26.41 10.78
CA ILE A 568 -19.11 26.03 10.75
C ILE A 568 -18.24 27.25 10.46
N ARG A 569 -18.63 28.07 9.47
CA ARG A 569 -17.89 29.30 9.13
C ARG A 569 -17.79 30.26 10.31
N THR A 570 -18.91 30.57 10.96
CA THR A 570 -18.93 31.43 12.15
C THR A 570 -18.03 30.87 13.25
N LEU A 571 -18.20 29.60 13.60
CA LEU A 571 -17.45 28.95 14.69
C LEU A 571 -15.94 28.96 14.46
N LEU A 572 -15.47 28.73 13.23
CA LEU A 572 -14.04 28.68 12.93
C LEU A 572 -13.42 30.07 12.70
N LEU A 573 -14.24 31.10 12.38
CA LEU A 573 -13.78 32.49 12.30
C LEU A 573 -13.68 33.16 13.67
N GLU A 574 -14.61 32.89 14.58
CA GLU A 574 -14.60 33.43 15.95
C GLU A 574 -13.51 32.77 16.82
N HIS A 575 -13.23 31.50 16.54
CA HIS A 575 -12.26 30.69 17.29
C HIS A 575 -11.32 29.95 16.34
N PRO A 576 -10.44 30.66 15.63
CA PRO A 576 -9.51 30.05 14.70
C PRO A 576 -8.50 29.14 15.42
N LEU A 577 -8.03 28.11 14.72
CA LEU A 577 -7.09 27.14 15.30
C LEU A 577 -5.68 27.73 15.46
N THR A 578 -5.29 28.57 14.51
CA THR A 578 -4.03 29.30 14.47
C THR A 578 -4.29 30.68 13.88
N GLU A 579 -3.40 31.65 14.09
CA GLU A 579 -3.56 33.02 13.55
C GLU A 579 -3.65 33.05 12.01
N SER A 580 -3.04 32.08 11.33
CA SER A 580 -3.05 31.98 9.87
C SER A 580 -4.23 31.18 9.32
N ALA A 581 -5.04 30.59 10.20
CA ALA A 581 -6.15 29.73 9.81
C ALA A 581 -7.27 30.54 9.16
N ARG A 582 -7.78 30.05 8.04
CA ARG A 582 -8.75 30.80 7.22
C ARG A 582 -9.51 29.91 6.25
N PHE A 583 -10.72 30.34 5.89
CA PHE A 583 -11.43 29.76 4.75
C PHE A 583 -10.84 30.23 3.43
N VAL A 584 -10.87 29.35 2.45
CA VAL A 584 -10.48 29.65 1.06
C VAL A 584 -11.66 29.31 0.16
N ASP A 585 -11.98 30.17 -0.79
CA ASP A 585 -13.02 29.87 -1.78
C ASP A 585 -12.53 28.75 -2.70
N MET A 586 -13.36 27.73 -2.85
CA MET A 586 -13.06 26.55 -3.65
C MET A 586 -14.03 26.50 -4.83
N LYS A 587 -13.47 26.32 -6.03
CA LYS A 587 -14.25 26.11 -7.26
C LYS A 587 -13.73 24.88 -7.98
N LEU A 588 -14.61 24.04 -8.50
CA LEU A 588 -14.17 22.95 -9.38
C LEU A 588 -13.52 23.56 -10.62
N SER A 589 -12.39 23.03 -11.05
CA SER A 589 -11.73 23.45 -12.28
C SER A 589 -12.24 22.64 -13.47
N HIS A 590 -12.72 23.33 -14.51
CA HIS A 590 -13.12 22.69 -15.77
C HIS A 590 -11.97 22.60 -16.79
N LYS A 591 -10.76 22.99 -16.40
CA LYS A 591 -9.61 23.10 -17.32
C LYS A 591 -8.43 22.21 -16.93
N GLY A 592 -8.13 22.08 -15.63
CA GLY A 592 -6.88 21.45 -15.18
C GLY A 592 -5.66 22.21 -15.73
N LEU A 593 -4.56 21.54 -16.06
CA LEU A 593 -3.38 22.20 -16.66
C LEU A 593 -3.77 22.95 -17.95
N GLN A 594 -3.32 24.21 -18.03
CA GLN A 594 -3.36 25.03 -19.23
C GLN A 594 -1.98 25.60 -19.53
N VAL A 595 -1.67 25.70 -20.82
CA VAL A 595 -0.49 26.40 -21.32
C VAL A 595 -0.96 27.37 -22.39
N SER A 596 -0.46 28.60 -22.34
CA SER A 596 -0.77 29.66 -23.30
C SER A 596 0.48 30.49 -23.58
N ARG A 597 0.56 31.11 -24.75
CA ARG A 597 1.62 32.04 -25.13
C ARG A 597 1.08 33.48 -25.10
N SER A 598 1.92 34.45 -24.77
CA SER A 598 1.58 35.89 -24.82
C SER A 598 1.43 36.41 -26.23
#